data_AF-A0A1L5J5V9-F1
#
_entry.id   AF-A0A1L5J5V9-F1
#
_cell.length_a   1.000
_cell.length_b   1.000
_cell.length_c   1.000
_cell.angle_alpha   90.00
_cell.angle_beta   90.00
_cell.angle_gamma   90.00
#
_symmetry.space_group_name_H-M   'P 1'
#
loop_
_entity.id
_entity.type
_entity.pdbx_description
1 polymer ?
#
loop_
_entity_poly.entity_id
_entity_poly.type
_entity_poly.pdbx_seq_one_letter_code
_entity_poly.pdbx_strand_id
1 'polypeptide(L)'
;ALDCVDVASALDADPKATSELAQSISNFPKSSPGYFADMKAKLKGFVEAGQLGIFAKAYWGHPAYKLPPEANLMAVAHYLEALEWQRDVARLHAIFGGKNPHPNFVVGGVPCPIDLNSDSAINSKRLSQVQDIINKMRAFVDQVYISDTLAIASFYKDWGSRGEGVGNFMTFGDFPATGMDDPSSYLIPAGVILNRDLSTIHEVDMNAGDQIKEYV
;
A
#
# COMPACT_ATOMS: atom_id res chain seq x y z
N ALA A 1 -4.08 -7.41 5.38
CA ALA A 1 -3.01 -8.42 5.48
C ALA A 1 -3.38 -9.53 6.46
N LEU A 2 -3.75 -9.22 7.71
CA LEU A 2 -4.03 -10.21 8.74
C LEU A 2 -5.24 -11.14 8.46
N ASP A 3 -6.08 -10.82 7.48
CA ASP A 3 -7.12 -11.75 7.00
C ASP A 3 -6.54 -12.92 6.17
N CYS A 4 -5.33 -12.76 5.62
CA CYS A 4 -4.66 -13.77 4.78
C CYS A 4 -3.42 -14.37 5.45
N VAL A 5 -2.86 -13.69 6.44
CA VAL A 5 -1.60 -14.05 7.11
C VAL A 5 -1.90 -14.52 8.53
N ASP A 6 -1.51 -15.76 8.85
CA ASP A 6 -1.61 -16.32 10.19
C ASP A 6 -0.34 -16.00 10.99
N VAL A 7 -0.43 -15.04 11.90
CA VAL A 7 0.68 -14.58 12.73
C VAL A 7 1.16 -15.66 13.69
N ALA A 8 0.26 -16.54 14.18
CA ALA A 8 0.68 -17.62 15.06
C ALA A 8 1.48 -18.67 14.30
N SER A 9 1.05 -19.02 13.08
CA SER A 9 1.76 -19.96 12.21
C SER A 9 3.17 -19.50 11.84
N ALA A 10 3.45 -18.20 11.81
CA ALA A 10 4.80 -17.68 11.57
C ALA A 10 5.84 -18.15 12.61
N LEU A 11 5.40 -18.54 13.82
CA LEU A 11 6.27 -19.11 14.86
C LEU A 11 6.77 -20.52 14.53
N ASP A 12 6.18 -21.19 13.55
CA ASP A 12 6.59 -22.52 13.12
C ASP A 12 7.56 -22.49 11.93
N ALA A 13 7.77 -21.32 11.32
CA ALA A 13 8.57 -21.16 10.10
C ALA A 13 10.06 -21.49 10.27
N ASP A 14 10.69 -22.10 9.28
CA ASP A 14 12.15 -22.15 9.17
C ASP A 14 12.67 -20.82 8.58
N PRO A 15 13.48 -20.04 9.33
CA PRO A 15 14.05 -18.79 8.83
C PRO A 15 14.89 -18.94 7.55
N LYS A 16 15.54 -20.10 7.34
CA LYS A 16 16.31 -20.34 6.13
C LYS A 16 15.38 -20.54 4.93
N ALA A 17 14.36 -21.38 5.05
CA ALA A 17 13.36 -21.56 4.01
C ALA A 17 12.58 -20.26 3.72
N THR A 18 12.31 -19.45 4.76
CA THR A 18 11.72 -18.12 4.62
C THR A 18 12.61 -17.18 3.80
N SER A 19 13.92 -17.20 4.07
CA SER A 19 14.92 -16.45 3.30
C SER A 19 14.96 -16.87 1.84
N GLU A 20 14.99 -18.18 1.56
CA GLU A 20 14.95 -18.73 0.21
C GLU A 20 13.67 -18.32 -0.54
N LEU A 21 12.51 -18.38 0.13
CA LEU A 21 11.24 -17.91 -0.42
C LEU A 21 11.29 -16.42 -0.77
N ALA A 22 11.71 -15.56 0.17
CA ALA A 22 11.76 -14.12 -0.05
C ALA A 22 12.69 -13.75 -1.22
N GLN A 23 13.85 -14.39 -1.32
CA GLN A 23 14.81 -14.18 -2.41
C GLN A 23 14.32 -14.73 -3.75
N SER A 24 13.43 -15.73 -3.76
CA SER A 24 12.87 -16.27 -4.99
C SER A 24 11.84 -15.34 -5.66
N ILE A 25 11.21 -14.44 -4.89
CA ILE A 25 10.15 -13.55 -5.37
C ILE A 25 10.56 -12.08 -5.48
N SER A 26 11.72 -11.70 -4.93
CA SER A 26 12.16 -10.31 -4.87
C SER A 26 13.67 -10.17 -4.64
N ASN A 27 14.21 -9.04 -5.10
CA ASN A 27 15.57 -8.59 -4.78
C ASN A 27 15.62 -7.68 -3.54
N PHE A 28 14.58 -7.68 -2.70
CA PHE A 28 14.55 -6.88 -1.47
C PHE A 28 15.71 -7.29 -0.53
N PRO A 29 16.55 -6.34 -0.07
CA PRO A 29 17.81 -6.67 0.59
C PRO A 29 17.67 -7.28 1.99
N LYS A 30 16.56 -7.02 2.71
CA LYS A 30 16.33 -7.56 4.06
C LYS A 30 15.70 -8.96 3.98
N SER A 31 16.47 -9.90 3.45
CA SER A 31 15.99 -11.26 3.15
C SER A 31 16.93 -12.35 3.64
N SER A 32 17.82 -12.07 4.59
CA SER A 32 18.78 -13.05 5.11
C SER A 32 18.13 -14.03 6.11
N PRO A 33 18.66 -15.26 6.26
CA PRO A 33 18.15 -16.20 7.26
C PRO A 33 18.22 -15.65 8.68
N GLY A 34 19.30 -14.92 9.01
CA GLY A 34 19.47 -14.28 10.31
C GLY A 34 18.42 -13.21 10.58
N TYR A 35 18.10 -12.38 9.58
CA TYR A 35 17.03 -11.38 9.71
C TYR A 35 15.68 -12.02 10.03
N PHE A 36 15.30 -13.09 9.32
CA PHE A 36 14.04 -13.79 9.61
C PHE A 36 14.06 -14.52 10.95
N ALA A 37 15.22 -15.03 11.39
CA ALA A 37 15.37 -15.61 12.72
C ALA A 37 15.14 -14.56 13.82
N ASP A 38 15.69 -13.36 13.65
CA ASP A 38 15.49 -12.23 14.56
C ASP A 38 14.03 -11.77 14.58
N MET A 39 13.37 -11.67 13.42
CA MET A 39 11.94 -11.33 13.33
C MET A 39 11.06 -12.38 14.01
N LYS A 40 11.36 -13.66 13.80
CA LYS A 40 10.68 -14.78 14.47
C LYS A 40 10.89 -14.72 15.98
N ALA A 41 12.12 -14.48 16.44
CA ALA A 41 12.43 -14.35 17.87
C ALA A 41 11.71 -13.16 18.50
N LYS A 42 11.64 -12.02 17.81
CA LYS A 42 10.88 -10.83 18.24
C LYS A 42 9.39 -11.13 18.39
N LEU A 43 8.80 -11.81 17.40
CA LEU A 43 7.40 -12.23 17.45
C LEU A 43 7.16 -13.22 18.60
N LYS A 44 8.05 -14.21 18.76
CA LYS A 44 7.98 -15.20 19.84
C LYS A 44 8.01 -14.53 21.21
N GLY A 45 8.95 -13.62 21.45
CA GLY A 45 9.05 -12.89 22.71
C GLY A 45 7.79 -12.06 23.00
N PHE A 46 7.18 -11.45 21.98
CA PHE A 46 5.90 -10.74 22.13
C PHE A 46 4.76 -11.68 22.53
N VAL A 47 4.69 -12.87 21.93
CA VAL A 47 3.66 -13.89 22.25
C VAL A 47 3.86 -14.46 23.66
N GLU A 48 5.09 -14.82 24.02
CA GLU A 48 5.44 -15.39 25.33
C GLU A 48 5.23 -14.40 26.49
N ALA A 49 5.29 -13.09 26.23
CA ALA A 49 4.95 -12.07 27.22
C ALA A 49 3.47 -12.09 27.64
N GLY A 50 2.60 -12.81 26.91
CA GLY A 50 1.17 -12.96 27.24
C GLY A 50 0.31 -11.71 26.98
N GLN A 51 0.91 -10.61 26.53
CA GLN A 51 0.24 -9.34 26.22
C GLN A 51 0.08 -9.16 24.71
N LEU A 52 -0.75 -10.01 24.10
CA LEU A 52 -0.88 -10.11 22.64
C LEU A 52 -1.43 -8.86 21.93
N GLY A 53 -1.94 -7.87 22.67
CA GLY A 53 -2.40 -6.59 22.11
C GLY A 53 -3.35 -6.77 20.93
N ILE A 54 -2.99 -6.20 19.77
CA ILE A 54 -3.77 -6.29 18.53
C ILE A 54 -3.91 -7.72 17.97
N PHE A 55 -3.13 -8.68 18.46
CA PHE A 55 -3.20 -10.10 18.08
C PHE A 55 -4.04 -10.95 19.05
N ALA A 56 -4.56 -10.38 20.14
CA ALA A 56 -5.39 -11.11 21.09
C ALA A 56 -6.77 -11.45 20.49
N LYS A 57 -7.25 -12.68 20.72
CA LYS A 57 -8.60 -13.16 20.30
C LYS A 57 -8.87 -13.03 18.80
N ALA A 58 -7.84 -13.08 17.97
CA ALA A 58 -7.97 -13.12 16.52
C ALA A 58 -8.17 -14.57 16.03
N TYR A 59 -8.27 -14.74 14.71
CA TYR A 59 -8.70 -15.98 14.06
C TYR A 59 -7.58 -17.00 13.80
N TRP A 60 -6.46 -16.93 14.51
CA TRP A 60 -5.28 -17.78 14.28
C TRP A 60 -5.63 -19.28 14.25
N GLY A 61 -5.08 -20.01 13.28
CA GLY A 61 -5.39 -21.43 13.03
C GLY A 61 -6.70 -21.69 12.29
N HIS A 62 -7.48 -20.65 11.93
CA HIS A 62 -8.70 -20.83 11.15
C HIS A 62 -8.41 -21.50 9.79
N PRO A 63 -9.21 -22.48 9.34
CA PRO A 63 -8.95 -23.25 8.12
C PRO A 63 -8.94 -22.43 6.83
N ALA A 64 -9.40 -21.17 6.87
CA ALA A 64 -9.29 -20.24 5.75
C ALA A 64 -7.86 -19.74 5.54
N TYR A 65 -6.98 -19.75 6.54
CA TYR A 65 -5.56 -19.44 6.32
C TYR A 65 -4.90 -20.55 5.50
N LYS A 66 -4.24 -20.19 4.40
CA LYS A 66 -3.64 -21.12 3.42
C LYS A 66 -2.13 -20.97 3.27
N LEU A 67 -1.55 -19.89 3.81
CA LEU A 67 -0.12 -19.64 3.69
C LEU A 67 0.68 -20.65 4.54
N PRO A 68 1.81 -21.18 4.02
CA PRO A 68 2.74 -21.94 4.84
C PRO A 68 3.41 -21.02 5.89
N PRO A 69 3.95 -21.59 6.98
CA PRO A 69 4.66 -20.84 8.01
C PRO A 69 5.70 -19.84 7.45
N GLU A 70 6.49 -20.25 6.45
CA GLU A 70 7.52 -19.41 5.82
C GLU A 70 6.93 -18.15 5.17
N ALA A 71 5.82 -18.29 4.44
CA ALA A 71 5.15 -17.14 3.84
C ALA A 71 4.50 -16.24 4.90
N ASN A 72 4.00 -16.82 5.99
CA ASN A 72 3.49 -16.03 7.12
C ASN A 72 4.61 -15.23 7.79
N LEU A 73 5.78 -15.82 8.06
CA LEU A 73 6.91 -15.12 8.66
C LEU A 73 7.45 -14.00 7.75
N MET A 74 7.55 -14.26 6.45
CA MET A 74 7.91 -13.25 5.46
C MET A 74 6.93 -12.07 5.49
N ALA A 75 5.62 -12.34 5.42
CA ALA A 75 4.60 -11.29 5.43
C ALA A 75 4.54 -10.52 6.76
N VAL A 76 4.79 -11.17 7.91
CA VAL A 76 4.91 -10.48 9.21
C VAL A 76 6.14 -9.58 9.24
N ALA A 77 7.28 -10.02 8.73
CA ALA A 77 8.47 -9.17 8.63
C ALA A 77 8.19 -7.94 7.74
N HIS A 78 7.61 -8.14 6.55
CA HIS A 78 7.25 -7.05 5.64
C HIS A 78 6.16 -6.13 6.21
N TYR A 79 5.23 -6.64 7.02
CA TYR A 79 4.27 -5.81 7.76
C TYR A 79 4.98 -4.84 8.72
N LEU A 80 5.99 -5.31 9.46
CA LEU A 80 6.77 -4.46 10.37
C LEU A 80 7.63 -3.45 9.59
N GLU A 81 8.23 -3.86 8.48
CA GLU A 81 8.97 -2.97 7.58
C GLU A 81 8.06 -1.89 6.98
N ALA A 82 6.84 -2.24 6.57
CA ALA A 82 5.86 -1.31 6.04
C ALA A 82 5.43 -0.25 7.07
N LEU A 83 5.30 -0.63 8.35
CA LEU A 83 5.00 0.31 9.44
C LEU A 83 6.11 1.34 9.65
N GLU A 84 7.37 0.98 9.45
CA GLU A 84 8.48 1.95 9.48
C GLU A 84 8.53 2.79 8.20
N TRP A 85 8.45 2.14 7.05
CA TRP A 85 8.52 2.77 5.73
C TRP A 85 7.43 3.83 5.53
N GLN A 86 6.19 3.58 5.96
CA GLN A 86 5.08 4.52 5.77
C GLN A 86 5.30 5.86 6.49
N ARG A 87 5.91 5.84 7.69
CA ARG A 87 6.28 7.06 8.43
C ARG A 87 7.30 7.87 7.62
N ASP A 88 8.26 7.16 7.05
CA ASP A 88 9.37 7.75 6.32
C ASP A 88 8.94 8.42 5.03
N VAL A 89 7.97 7.84 4.31
CA VAL A 89 7.48 8.39 3.04
C VAL A 89 6.43 9.48 3.23
N ALA A 90 5.71 9.49 4.36
CA ALA A 90 4.78 10.55 4.76
C ALA A 90 5.44 11.94 4.86
N ARG A 91 6.77 11.99 5.04
CA ARG A 91 7.56 13.23 5.03
C ARG A 91 7.45 14.01 3.72
N LEU A 92 7.08 13.37 2.60
CA LEU A 92 6.83 14.07 1.34
C LEU A 92 5.73 15.14 1.52
N HIS A 93 4.63 14.79 2.20
CA HIS A 93 3.58 15.75 2.52
C HIS A 93 4.07 16.84 3.48
N ALA A 94 4.97 16.53 4.41
CA ALA A 94 5.51 17.53 5.32
C ALA A 94 6.41 18.56 4.61
N ILE A 95 7.09 18.18 3.52
CA ILE A 95 7.92 19.11 2.73
C ILE A 95 7.05 20.17 2.02
N PHE A 96 5.96 19.76 1.39
CA PHE A 96 5.09 20.67 0.62
C PHE A 96 3.94 21.28 1.44
N GLY A 97 3.42 20.54 2.41
CA GLY A 97 2.22 20.89 3.18
C GLY A 97 2.45 21.05 4.67
N GLY A 98 3.71 21.09 5.14
CA GLY A 98 4.09 21.37 6.53
C GLY A 98 3.93 20.20 7.51
N LYS A 99 2.96 19.30 7.30
CA LYS A 99 2.72 18.14 8.18
C LYS A 99 2.01 16.97 7.48
N ASN A 100 2.02 15.83 8.17
CA ASN A 100 1.21 14.65 7.85
C ASN A 100 0.83 13.95 9.18
N PRO A 101 -0.45 13.57 9.41
CA PRO A 101 -1.64 13.80 8.57
C PRO A 101 -2.06 15.29 8.47
N HIS A 102 -3.03 15.57 7.59
CA HIS A 102 -3.60 16.91 7.33
C HIS A 102 -2.60 17.99 6.86
N PRO A 103 -1.95 17.82 5.69
CA PRO A 103 -1.15 18.89 5.10
C PRO A 103 -1.98 20.15 4.81
N ASN A 104 -1.30 21.29 4.71
CA ASN A 104 -1.92 22.58 4.37
C ASN A 104 -2.13 22.75 2.86
N PHE A 105 -3.24 23.37 2.48
CA PHE A 105 -3.59 23.76 1.11
C PHE A 105 -4.05 25.22 1.07
N VAL A 106 -4.13 25.81 -0.13
CA VAL A 106 -4.66 27.17 -0.34
C VAL A 106 -5.41 27.25 -1.67
N VAL A 107 -6.52 27.99 -1.70
CA VAL A 107 -7.25 28.25 -2.95
C VAL A 107 -6.32 28.98 -3.93
N GLY A 108 -6.26 28.50 -5.18
CA GLY A 108 -5.42 29.07 -6.23
C GLY A 108 -4.00 28.51 -6.31
N GLY A 109 -3.61 27.53 -5.49
CA GLY A 109 -2.31 26.86 -5.63
C GLY A 109 -1.86 26.08 -4.39
N VAL A 110 -0.59 26.26 -4.02
CA VAL A 110 0.05 25.62 -2.87
C VAL A 110 0.70 26.66 -1.97
N PRO A 111 0.75 26.45 -0.64
CA PRO A 111 1.31 27.42 0.30
C PRO A 111 2.85 27.39 0.37
N CYS A 112 3.52 26.45 -0.31
CA CYS A 112 4.97 26.29 -0.30
C CYS A 112 5.65 27.01 -1.49
N PRO A 113 6.20 28.23 -1.32
CA PRO A 113 6.87 28.92 -2.41
C PRO A 113 8.13 28.18 -2.85
N ILE A 114 8.51 28.35 -4.13
CA ILE A 114 9.74 27.80 -4.70
C ILE A 114 10.73 28.94 -4.92
N ASP A 115 11.91 28.83 -4.31
CA ASP A 115 13.06 29.70 -4.55
C ASP A 115 14.34 28.90 -4.26
N LEU A 116 15.14 28.68 -5.30
CA LEU A 116 16.34 27.85 -5.23
C LEU A 116 17.47 28.47 -4.40
N ASN A 117 17.42 29.78 -4.14
CA ASN A 117 18.43 30.53 -3.38
C ASN A 117 17.99 30.87 -1.95
N SER A 118 16.75 30.54 -1.57
CA SER A 118 16.21 30.82 -0.23
C SER A 118 16.44 29.65 0.72
N ASP A 119 16.66 29.97 2.00
CA ASP A 119 16.73 29.01 3.11
C ASP A 119 15.35 28.60 3.64
N SER A 120 14.30 29.33 3.26
CA SER A 120 12.93 29.22 3.77
C SER A 120 11.88 28.85 2.72
N ALA A 121 12.31 28.53 1.49
CA ALA A 121 11.46 28.06 0.40
C ALA A 121 11.76 26.61 -0.01
N ILE A 122 10.96 26.06 -0.93
CA ILE A 122 11.33 24.85 -1.65
C ILE A 122 12.55 25.17 -2.51
N ASN A 123 13.68 24.59 -2.13
CA ASN A 123 14.98 24.76 -2.78
C ASN A 123 15.56 23.41 -3.22
N SER A 124 16.74 23.41 -3.83
CA SER A 124 17.40 22.20 -4.34
C SER A 124 17.58 21.11 -3.28
N LYS A 125 17.84 21.49 -2.02
CA LYS A 125 17.95 20.53 -0.91
C LYS A 125 16.62 19.85 -0.62
N ARG A 126 15.51 20.61 -0.58
CA ARG A 126 14.16 20.05 -0.37
C ARG A 126 13.74 19.15 -1.53
N LEU A 127 14.02 19.54 -2.77
CA LEU A 127 13.71 18.74 -3.96
C LEU A 127 14.53 17.45 -4.01
N SER A 128 15.81 17.50 -3.60
CA SER A 128 16.63 16.30 -3.45
C SER A 128 16.05 15.32 -2.42
N GLN A 129 15.58 15.81 -1.28
CA GLN A 129 14.88 14.99 -0.28
C GLN A 129 13.60 14.35 -0.83
N VAL A 130 12.84 15.10 -1.64
CA VAL A 130 11.63 14.58 -2.31
C VAL A 130 11.99 13.44 -3.26
N GLN A 131 13.04 13.60 -4.07
CA GLN A 131 13.51 12.55 -4.98
C GLN A 131 13.92 11.27 -4.24
N ASP A 132 14.65 11.41 -3.13
CA ASP A 132 15.04 10.26 -2.29
C ASP A 132 13.81 9.54 -1.71
N ILE A 133 12.79 10.28 -1.28
CA ILE A 133 11.55 9.71 -0.77
C ILE A 133 10.81 8.97 -1.90
N ILE A 134 10.70 9.55 -3.09
CA ILE A 134 10.04 8.90 -4.24
C ILE A 134 10.78 7.61 -4.62
N ASN A 135 12.12 7.61 -4.63
CA ASN A 135 12.91 6.41 -4.90
C ASN A 135 12.65 5.31 -3.85
N LYS A 136 12.54 5.68 -2.57
CA LYS A 136 12.17 4.74 -1.49
C LYS A 136 10.74 4.23 -1.63
N MET A 137 9.80 5.08 -2.06
CA MET A 137 8.42 4.67 -2.31
C MET A 137 8.38 3.59 -3.41
N ARG A 138 9.01 3.87 -4.57
CA ARG A 138 9.07 2.95 -5.71
C ARG A 138 9.74 1.64 -5.33
N ALA A 139 10.92 1.68 -4.72
CA ALA A 139 11.65 0.48 -4.35
C ALA A 139 10.84 -0.43 -3.41
N PHE A 140 10.13 0.13 -2.42
CA PHE A 140 9.32 -0.67 -1.51
C PHE A 140 8.07 -1.25 -2.18
N VAL A 141 7.39 -0.46 -3.04
CA VAL A 141 6.24 -0.97 -3.79
C VAL A 141 6.66 -2.11 -4.72
N ASP A 142 7.72 -1.91 -5.50
CA ASP A 142 8.18 -2.86 -6.51
C ASP A 142 8.76 -4.13 -5.90
N GLN A 143 9.51 -4.02 -4.78
CA GLN A 143 10.26 -5.13 -4.21
C GLN A 143 9.56 -5.79 -3.02
N VAL A 144 8.58 -5.15 -2.37
CA VAL A 144 7.89 -5.71 -1.20
C VAL A 144 6.41 -5.87 -1.52
N TYR A 145 5.70 -4.77 -1.75
CA TYR A 145 4.24 -4.81 -1.83
C TYR A 145 3.72 -5.66 -3.00
N ILE A 146 4.24 -5.44 -4.21
CA ILE A 146 3.80 -6.20 -5.39
C ILE A 146 4.19 -7.68 -5.28
N SER A 147 5.44 -7.98 -4.89
CA SER A 147 5.92 -9.35 -4.71
C SER A 147 5.08 -10.12 -3.68
N ASP A 148 4.80 -9.52 -2.51
CA ASP A 148 3.95 -10.12 -1.48
C ASP A 148 2.52 -10.33 -1.98
N THR A 149 1.95 -9.34 -2.68
CA THR A 149 0.59 -9.44 -3.22
C THR A 149 0.46 -10.62 -4.17
N LEU A 150 1.41 -10.79 -5.09
CA LEU A 150 1.43 -11.90 -6.04
C LEU A 150 1.66 -13.24 -5.35
N ALA A 151 2.61 -13.30 -4.40
CA ALA A 151 2.88 -14.50 -3.64
C ALA A 151 1.64 -14.95 -2.84
N ILE A 152 1.02 -14.05 -2.08
CA ILE A 152 -0.18 -14.34 -1.29
C ILE A 152 -1.33 -14.76 -2.22
N ALA A 153 -1.59 -14.02 -3.29
CA ALA A 153 -2.65 -14.34 -4.25
C ALA A 153 -2.51 -15.77 -4.83
N SER A 154 -1.28 -16.26 -4.98
CA SER A 154 -1.03 -17.62 -5.49
C SER A 154 -1.58 -18.74 -4.59
N PHE A 155 -1.73 -18.49 -3.27
CA PHE A 155 -2.33 -19.42 -2.30
C PHE A 155 -3.84 -19.27 -2.15
N TYR A 156 -4.41 -18.18 -2.65
CA TYR A 156 -5.82 -17.80 -2.49
C TYR A 156 -6.53 -17.66 -3.84
N LYS A 157 -6.15 -18.44 -4.86
CA LYS A 157 -6.70 -18.33 -6.23
C LYS A 157 -8.23 -18.45 -6.29
N ASP A 158 -8.83 -19.26 -5.42
CA ASP A 158 -10.27 -19.43 -5.36
C ASP A 158 -11.01 -18.16 -4.91
N TRP A 159 -10.33 -17.24 -4.19
CA TRP A 159 -10.90 -15.95 -3.82
C TRP A 159 -11.12 -15.02 -5.02
N GLY A 160 -10.41 -15.22 -6.14
CA GLY A 160 -10.64 -14.48 -7.38
C GLY A 160 -12.02 -14.73 -8.02
N SER A 161 -12.77 -15.72 -7.52
CA SER A 161 -14.11 -16.08 -8.01
C SER A 161 -15.27 -15.54 -7.16
N ARG A 162 -14.99 -14.79 -6.09
CA ARG A 162 -16.00 -14.31 -5.13
C ARG A 162 -15.71 -12.88 -4.68
N GLY A 163 -16.74 -12.20 -4.17
CA GLY A 163 -16.61 -10.84 -3.60
C GLY A 163 -16.88 -9.69 -4.57
N GLU A 164 -17.04 -9.96 -5.86
CA GLU A 164 -17.62 -9.01 -6.82
C GLU A 164 -19.12 -9.31 -6.98
N GLY A 165 -19.98 -8.33 -6.73
CA GLY A 165 -21.44 -8.52 -6.66
C GLY A 165 -22.30 -7.50 -7.41
N VAL A 166 -21.70 -6.60 -8.19
CA VAL A 166 -22.39 -5.48 -8.86
C VAL A 166 -22.15 -5.48 -10.36
N GLY A 167 -20.91 -5.70 -10.80
CA GLY A 167 -20.49 -5.62 -12.20
C GLY A 167 -20.33 -4.20 -12.74
N ASN A 168 -20.52 -3.17 -11.91
CA ASN A 168 -20.47 -1.77 -12.31
C ASN A 168 -19.32 -1.05 -11.60
N PHE A 169 -18.58 -0.22 -12.33
CA PHE A 169 -17.41 0.51 -11.83
C PHE A 169 -17.48 1.97 -12.26
N MET A 170 -16.99 2.90 -11.44
CA MET A 170 -16.99 4.33 -11.73
C MET A 170 -15.70 4.99 -11.24
N THR A 171 -15.20 5.93 -12.02
CA THR A 171 -14.09 6.83 -11.66
C THR A 171 -14.43 8.24 -12.18
N PHE A 172 -14.15 9.28 -11.41
CA PHE A 172 -14.26 10.67 -11.87
C PHE A 172 -13.01 11.15 -12.62
N GLY A 173 -11.97 10.30 -12.65
CA GLY A 173 -10.66 10.64 -13.16
C GLY A 173 -9.85 11.53 -12.21
N ASP A 174 -8.54 11.55 -12.38
CA ASP A 174 -7.61 12.32 -11.55
C ASP A 174 -6.21 12.45 -12.20
N PHE A 175 -5.33 13.21 -11.56
CA PHE A 175 -3.95 13.49 -11.94
C PHE A 175 -3.82 14.14 -13.33
N PRO A 176 -4.29 15.40 -13.49
CA PRO A 176 -4.15 16.16 -14.73
C PRO A 176 -2.68 16.43 -15.08
N ALA A 177 -2.30 16.19 -16.33
CA ALA A 177 -0.95 16.50 -16.82
C ALA A 177 -0.77 17.95 -17.26
N THR A 178 -1.83 18.60 -17.78
CA THR A 178 -1.78 19.97 -18.32
C THR A 178 -2.55 20.95 -17.44
N GLY A 179 -3.74 20.57 -16.98
CA GLY A 179 -4.59 21.38 -16.10
C GLY A 179 -5.90 20.69 -15.75
N MET A 180 -6.58 21.19 -14.71
CA MET A 180 -7.86 20.63 -14.24
C MET A 180 -9.01 20.82 -15.26
N ASP A 181 -8.90 21.79 -16.17
CA ASP A 181 -9.92 22.07 -17.18
C ASP A 181 -9.78 21.17 -18.43
N ASP A 182 -8.81 20.25 -18.44
CA ASP A 182 -8.57 19.31 -19.54
C ASP A 182 -8.63 17.85 -19.05
N PRO A 183 -9.85 17.26 -18.97
CA PRO A 183 -10.05 15.85 -18.59
C PRO A 183 -9.32 14.85 -19.49
N SER A 184 -9.00 15.22 -20.73
CA SER A 184 -8.26 14.34 -21.65
C SER A 184 -6.80 14.15 -21.25
N SER A 185 -6.28 15.03 -20.37
CA SER A 185 -4.92 14.99 -19.85
C SER A 185 -4.75 14.14 -18.59
N TYR A 186 -5.84 13.57 -18.05
CA TYR A 186 -5.82 12.86 -16.79
C TYR A 186 -5.10 11.52 -16.92
N LEU A 187 -4.19 11.21 -15.99
CA LEU A 187 -3.56 9.89 -15.92
C LEU A 187 -4.59 8.80 -15.58
N ILE A 188 -5.55 9.12 -14.72
CA ILE A 188 -6.69 8.25 -14.43
C ILE A 188 -7.89 8.82 -15.19
N PRO A 189 -8.46 8.11 -16.19
CA PRO A 189 -9.60 8.61 -16.94
C PRO A 189 -10.88 8.60 -16.11
N ALA A 190 -11.83 9.48 -16.48
CA ALA A 190 -13.20 9.46 -15.97
C ALA A 190 -14.06 8.47 -16.76
N GLY A 191 -15.07 7.88 -16.12
CA GLY A 191 -16.07 7.06 -16.79
C GLY A 191 -16.74 6.01 -15.91
N VAL A 192 -17.75 5.37 -16.49
CA VAL A 192 -18.54 4.30 -15.86
C VAL A 192 -18.53 3.07 -16.77
N ILE A 193 -18.26 1.92 -16.17
CA ILE A 193 -18.43 0.59 -16.79
C ILE A 193 -19.67 -0.04 -16.18
N LEU A 194 -20.57 -0.56 -17.02
CA LEU A 194 -21.78 -1.23 -16.60
C LEU A 194 -21.76 -2.71 -17.03
N ASN A 195 -22.30 -3.60 -16.17
CA ASN A 195 -22.47 -5.02 -16.46
C ASN A 195 -21.19 -5.75 -16.88
N ARG A 196 -20.03 -5.29 -16.41
CA ARG A 196 -18.69 -5.74 -16.81
C ARG A 196 -18.39 -5.60 -18.31
N ASP A 197 -19.13 -4.75 -19.03
CA ASP A 197 -18.88 -4.47 -20.43
C ASP A 197 -17.69 -3.52 -20.59
N LEU A 198 -16.54 -4.06 -21.00
CA LEU A 198 -15.33 -3.28 -21.28
C LEU A 198 -15.32 -2.63 -22.66
N SER A 199 -16.31 -2.92 -23.51
CA SER A 199 -16.42 -2.32 -24.85
C SER A 199 -17.05 -0.93 -24.83
N THR A 200 -17.75 -0.59 -23.75
CA THR A 200 -18.45 0.68 -23.58
C THR A 200 -18.00 1.38 -22.30
N ILE A 201 -17.50 2.61 -22.45
CA ILE A 201 -17.23 3.50 -21.33
C ILE A 201 -18.28 4.60 -21.39
N HIS A 202 -19.16 4.64 -20.39
CA HIS A 202 -20.17 5.68 -20.27
C HIS A 202 -19.56 6.93 -19.62
N GLU A 203 -19.96 8.11 -20.09
CA GLU A 203 -19.54 9.38 -19.49
C GLU A 203 -20.19 9.59 -18.11
N VAL A 204 -19.51 10.35 -17.26
CA VAL A 204 -20.01 10.77 -15.95
C VAL A 204 -20.03 12.29 -15.87
N ASP A 205 -21.19 12.87 -15.57
CA ASP A 205 -21.37 14.31 -15.36
C ASP A 205 -21.82 14.58 -13.93
N MET A 206 -20.94 15.21 -13.16
CA MET A 206 -21.19 15.56 -11.76
C MET A 206 -22.24 16.67 -11.59
N ASN A 207 -22.56 17.42 -12.66
CA ASN A 207 -23.57 18.48 -12.62
C ASN A 207 -24.95 18.00 -13.09
N ALA A 208 -25.04 16.81 -13.67
CA ALA A 208 -26.30 16.23 -14.11
C ALA A 208 -27.11 15.73 -12.89
N GLY A 209 -28.17 16.46 -12.56
CA GLY A 209 -29.02 16.16 -11.38
C GLY A 209 -29.77 14.82 -11.45
N ASP A 210 -29.74 14.13 -12.60
CA ASP A 210 -30.33 12.82 -12.80
C ASP A 210 -29.34 11.64 -12.71
N GLN A 211 -28.03 11.89 -12.67
CA GLN A 211 -26.99 10.85 -12.60
C GLN A 211 -26.62 10.44 -11.17
N ILE A 212 -25.92 11.30 -10.42
CA ILE A 212 -25.40 10.97 -9.09
C ILE A 212 -26.43 11.37 -8.03
N LYS A 213 -26.97 10.37 -7.31
CA LYS A 213 -28.01 10.56 -6.29
C LYS A 213 -27.71 9.73 -5.05
N GLU A 214 -28.04 10.31 -3.90
CA GLU A 214 -28.00 9.63 -2.59
C GLU A 214 -29.44 9.35 -2.13
N TYR A 215 -29.69 8.16 -1.62
CA TYR A 215 -30.99 7.73 -1.11
C TYR A 215 -30.86 7.41 0.38
N VAL A 216 -31.91 7.73 1.15
CA VAL A 216 -32.01 7.47 2.60
C VAL A 216 -33.18 6.57 2.92
#